data_AF-A0A7W9HFG9-F1
#
_entry.id   AF-A0A7W9HFG9-F1
#
_cell.length_a   1.000
_cell.length_b   1.000
_cell.length_c   1.000
_cell.angle_alpha   90.00
_cell.angle_beta   90.00
_cell.angle_gamma   90.00
#
_symmetry.space_group_name_H-M   'P 1'
#
loop_
_entity.id
_entity.type
_entity.pdbx_description
1 polymer ?
#
loop_
_entity_poly.entity_id
_entity_poly.type
_entity_poly.pdbx_seq_one_letter_code
_entity_poly.pdbx_strand_id
1 'polypeptide(L)'
;MSAVLHVDNEQSQLVEDDSVTVSIEFPWETASAYRCSACREPLTETVTGYVDSSGESECWSYVPSVDEGPDVGPHVPERVPLAWVNSAAINVDETEDAVTVSISVGDPRGAFCFQVRRVRDDAPGELAGRLVLHVPHPGDSTPHKPLTALHAGTCLIG
;
A
#
# COMPACT_ATOMS: atom_id res chain seq x y z
N MET A 1 20.84 19.07 -8.83
CA MET A 1 19.45 18.59 -8.75
C MET A 1 19.26 18.16 -7.31
N SER A 2 18.49 18.90 -6.50
CA SER A 2 18.25 18.55 -5.09
C SER A 2 16.90 17.84 -5.00
N ALA A 3 16.89 16.63 -4.44
CA ALA A 3 15.67 16.00 -3.98
C ALA A 3 15.43 16.43 -2.53
N VAL A 4 14.18 16.57 -2.10
CA VAL A 4 13.81 16.86 -0.71
C VAL A 4 12.95 15.71 -0.22
N LEU A 5 13.33 15.10 0.90
CA LEU A 5 12.56 14.03 1.54
C LEU A 5 11.61 14.63 2.58
N HIS A 6 10.32 14.33 2.43
CA HIS A 6 9.31 14.63 3.44
C HIS A 6 8.86 13.34 4.12
N VAL A 7 8.78 13.35 5.46
CA VAL A 7 8.19 12.30 6.28
C VAL A 7 7.09 12.96 7.10
N ASP A 8 5.84 12.49 6.98
CA ASP A 8 4.68 13.08 7.66
C ASP A 8 4.52 14.60 7.45
N ASN A 9 4.77 15.07 6.22
CA ASN A 9 4.85 16.48 5.83
C ASN A 9 5.98 17.30 6.47
N GLU A 10 6.83 16.71 7.31
CA GLU A 10 8.02 17.36 7.83
C GLU A 10 9.20 17.15 6.89
N GLN A 11 9.87 18.24 6.52
CA GLN A 11 11.06 18.20 5.69
C GLN A 11 12.23 17.65 6.50
N SER A 12 12.77 16.50 6.07
CA SER A 12 13.97 15.94 6.68
C SER A 12 15.22 16.70 6.21
N GLN A 13 16.12 17.03 7.14
CA GLN A 13 17.40 17.66 6.80
C GLN A 13 18.28 16.68 6.02
N LEU A 14 18.62 17.04 4.78
CA LEU A 14 19.59 16.31 3.99
C LEU A 14 20.98 16.88 4.27
N VAL A 15 21.95 16.00 4.50
CA VAL A 15 23.36 16.36 4.65
C VAL A 15 23.90 16.77 3.28
N GLU A 16 24.51 17.95 3.17
CA GLU A 16 25.15 18.41 1.93
C GLU A 16 26.51 17.71 1.77
N ASP A 17 26.51 16.51 1.19
CA ASP A 17 27.74 15.85 0.72
C ASP A 17 27.54 15.34 -0.71
N ASP A 18 28.61 15.36 -1.53
CA ASP A 18 28.55 15.22 -3.00
C ASP A 18 28.19 13.80 -3.48
N SER A 19 27.81 12.90 -2.56
CA SER A 19 27.18 11.61 -2.86
C SER A 19 26.29 11.11 -1.70
N VAL A 20 25.19 11.80 -1.44
CA VAL A 20 24.21 11.33 -0.44
C VAL A 20 23.37 10.20 -1.04
N THR A 21 23.57 8.98 -0.54
CA THR A 21 22.65 7.87 -0.76
C THR A 21 21.61 7.88 0.35
N VAL A 22 20.36 8.19 0.01
CA VAL A 22 19.22 8.05 0.92
C VAL A 22 18.66 6.65 0.75
N SER A 23 18.93 5.77 1.71
CA SER A 23 18.30 4.44 1.79
C SER A 23 17.09 4.53 2.71
N ILE A 24 15.91 4.23 2.18
CA ILE A 24 14.70 4.06 2.97
C ILE A 24 14.61 2.58 3.33
N GLU A 25 14.99 2.25 4.55
CA GLU A 25 14.78 0.92 5.11
C GLU A 25 13.36 0.86 5.67
N PHE A 26 12.54 0.05 5.02
CA PHE A 26 11.18 -0.17 5.48
C PHE A 26 11.19 -1.33 6.48
N PRO A 27 10.55 -1.19 7.65
CA PRO A 27 10.57 -2.20 8.70
C PRO A 27 9.78 -3.47 8.37
N TRP A 28 9.41 -3.74 7.11
CA TRP A 28 8.65 -4.95 6.76
C TRP A 28 9.44 -6.25 6.98
N GLU A 29 10.76 -6.17 7.16
CA GLU A 29 11.57 -7.32 7.60
C GLU A 29 11.45 -7.58 9.11
N THR A 30 11.00 -6.61 9.92
CA THR A 30 10.96 -6.69 11.39
C THR A 30 9.57 -6.51 11.99
N ALA A 31 8.63 -5.92 11.27
CA ALA A 31 7.24 -5.76 11.68
C ALA A 31 6.43 -7.00 11.31
N SER A 32 5.73 -7.57 12.29
CA SER A 32 4.88 -8.73 12.02
C SER A 32 3.76 -8.38 11.01
N ALA A 33 3.56 -9.28 10.03
CA ALA A 33 2.43 -9.25 9.10
C ALA A 33 1.07 -9.49 9.79
N TYR A 34 1.08 -9.92 11.04
CA TYR A 34 -0.10 -10.28 11.81
C TYR A 34 -0.11 -9.59 13.18
N ARG A 35 -1.31 -9.40 13.71
CA ARG A 35 -1.55 -8.97 15.08
C ARG A 35 -2.67 -9.80 15.68
N CYS A 36 -2.74 -9.89 16.99
CA CYS A 36 -3.88 -10.51 17.65
C CYS A 36 -5.13 -9.66 17.42
N SER A 37 -6.24 -10.25 16.97
CA SER A 37 -7.50 -9.55 16.82
C SER A 37 -8.04 -9.02 18.16
N ALA A 38 -7.66 -9.66 19.27
CA ALA A 38 -8.07 -9.31 20.62
C ALA A 38 -7.12 -8.32 21.30
N CYS A 39 -5.89 -8.73 21.65
CA CYS A 39 -4.95 -7.87 22.39
C CYS A 39 -4.15 -6.89 21.52
N ARG A 40 -4.24 -6.98 20.18
CA ARG A 40 -3.53 -6.12 19.22
C ARG A 40 -2.00 -6.27 19.17
N GLU A 41 -1.42 -7.14 19.99
CA GLU A 41 0.02 -7.45 19.94
C GLU A 41 0.43 -8.01 18.57
N PRO A 42 1.61 -7.64 18.05
CA PRO A 42 2.17 -8.23 16.83
C PRO A 42 2.45 -9.72 17.05
N LEU A 43 2.21 -10.53 16.02
CA LEU A 43 2.28 -11.99 16.12
C LEU A 43 3.32 -12.60 15.19
N THR A 44 4.25 -13.37 15.72
CA THR A 44 5.17 -14.16 14.90
C THR A 44 4.58 -15.54 14.63
N GLU A 45 4.56 -15.96 13.36
CA GLU A 45 4.16 -17.31 13.00
C GLU A 45 5.30 -18.29 13.32
N THR A 46 4.95 -19.38 14.00
CA THR A 46 5.86 -20.45 14.42
C THR A 46 5.30 -21.80 13.95
N VAL A 47 6.10 -22.86 14.08
CA VAL A 47 5.66 -24.23 13.72
C VAL A 47 4.46 -24.74 14.53
N THR A 48 4.16 -24.12 15.67
CA THR A 48 3.07 -24.49 16.57
C THR A 48 1.89 -23.53 16.54
N GLY A 49 1.94 -22.47 15.72
CA GLY A 49 0.91 -21.41 15.68
C GLY A 49 1.52 -20.02 15.84
N TYR A 50 0.76 -19.08 16.38
CA TYR A 50 1.20 -17.68 16.53
C TYR A 50 1.63 -17.39 17.97
N VAL A 51 2.73 -16.67 18.12
CA VAL A 51 3.22 -16.16 19.41
C VAL A 51 3.33 -14.64 19.36
N ASP A 52 3.17 -13.98 20.50
CA ASP A 52 3.40 -12.54 20.59
C ASP A 52 4.90 -12.17 20.65
N SER A 53 5.19 -10.90 20.92
CA SER A 53 6.56 -10.39 21.04
C SER A 53 7.36 -10.98 22.22
N SER A 54 6.67 -11.53 23.23
CA SER A 54 7.28 -12.21 24.37
C SER A 54 7.51 -13.70 24.12
N GLY A 55 6.94 -14.25 23.05
CA GLY A 55 6.99 -15.67 22.71
C GLY A 55 5.85 -16.49 23.32
N GLU A 56 4.85 -15.84 23.91
CA GLU A 56 3.66 -16.51 24.45
C GLU A 56 2.64 -16.79 23.34
N SER A 57 2.07 -17.99 23.33
CA SER A 57 0.98 -18.38 22.43
C SER A 57 -0.41 -18.04 22.97
N GLU A 58 -0.47 -17.64 24.24
CA GLU A 58 -1.68 -17.44 25.02
C GLU A 58 -2.03 -15.95 25.11
N CYS A 59 -3.28 -15.63 24.78
CA CYS A 59 -3.83 -14.29 24.79
C CYS A 59 -4.77 -14.11 25.98
N TRP A 60 -4.38 -13.27 26.92
CA TRP A 60 -5.18 -12.87 28.08
C TRP A 60 -6.40 -12.01 27.74
N SER A 61 -6.45 -11.45 26.54
CA SER A 61 -7.60 -10.69 26.03
C SER A 61 -8.53 -11.55 25.18
N TYR A 62 -8.30 -12.86 25.11
CA TYR A 62 -9.14 -13.78 24.36
C TYR A 62 -10.59 -13.69 24.84
N VAL A 63 -11.53 -13.60 23.90
CA VAL A 63 -12.96 -13.63 24.18
C VAL A 63 -13.50 -14.97 23.71
N PRO A 64 -13.92 -15.87 24.62
CA PRO A 64 -14.46 -17.15 24.25
C PRO A 64 -15.80 -17.00 23.51
N SER A 65 -16.07 -17.91 22.56
CA SER A 65 -17.31 -17.90 21.78
C SER A 65 -18.54 -18.38 22.56
N VAL A 66 -18.35 -18.88 23.77
CA VAL A 66 -19.38 -19.36 24.70
C VAL A 66 -19.06 -18.86 26.11
N ASP A 67 -20.09 -18.53 26.90
CA ASP A 67 -19.99 -17.91 28.24
C ASP A 67 -19.25 -18.77 29.30
N GLU A 68 -18.78 -19.97 28.96
CA GLU A 68 -18.06 -20.90 29.86
C GLU A 68 -16.65 -21.27 29.35
N GLY A 69 -16.09 -20.51 28.41
CA GLY A 69 -14.73 -20.76 27.89
C GLY A 69 -13.62 -20.37 28.89
N PRO A 70 -12.38 -20.81 28.64
CA PRO A 70 -11.24 -20.43 29.48
C PRO A 70 -10.97 -18.92 29.41
N ASP A 71 -10.55 -18.33 30.54
CA ASP A 71 -10.20 -16.90 30.66
C ASP A 71 -8.99 -16.48 29.82
N VAL A 72 -8.26 -17.46 29.27
CA VAL A 72 -7.11 -17.29 28.38
C VAL A 72 -7.28 -18.26 27.21
N GLY A 73 -7.00 -17.80 26.01
CA GLY A 73 -7.10 -18.63 24.80
C GLY A 73 -6.02 -18.27 23.79
N PRO A 74 -5.96 -18.96 22.64
CA PRO A 74 -4.90 -18.72 21.66
C PRO A 74 -5.01 -17.33 21.03
N HIS A 75 -3.89 -16.77 20.60
CA HIS A 75 -3.92 -15.60 19.72
C HIS A 75 -4.67 -15.91 18.42
N VAL A 76 -5.60 -15.02 18.05
CA VAL A 76 -6.30 -15.09 16.77
C VAL A 76 -5.62 -14.12 15.80
N PRO A 77 -4.94 -14.62 14.75
CA PRO A 77 -4.19 -13.77 13.84
C PRO A 77 -5.12 -12.96 12.94
N GLU A 78 -4.89 -11.65 12.90
CA GLU A 78 -5.48 -10.72 11.94
C GLU A 78 -4.34 -10.11 11.13
N ARG A 79 -4.47 -10.05 9.79
CA ARG A 79 -3.46 -9.38 8.96
C ARG A 79 -3.40 -7.90 9.30
N VAL A 80 -2.19 -7.39 9.52
CA VAL A 80 -1.95 -5.95 9.57
C VAL A 80 -2.08 -5.43 8.13
N PRO A 81 -3.05 -4.55 7.81
CA PRO A 81 -3.10 -3.93 6.49
C PRO A 81 -1.78 -3.20 6.27
N LEU A 82 -1.14 -3.41 5.13
CA LEU A 82 0.04 -2.63 4.71
C LEU A 82 -0.41 -1.22 4.32
N ALA A 83 -0.86 -0.45 5.32
CA ALA A 83 -1.51 0.85 5.14
C ALA A 83 -0.60 1.90 4.47
N TRP A 84 0.73 1.71 4.53
CA TRP A 84 1.70 2.61 3.92
C TRP A 84 1.90 2.39 2.41
N VAL A 85 1.47 1.25 1.86
CA VAL A 85 1.57 0.96 0.42
C VAL A 85 0.23 0.86 -0.28
N ASN A 86 -0.85 0.71 0.50
CA ASN A 86 -2.22 0.76 0.02
C ASN A 86 -2.67 2.21 -0.06
N SER A 87 -2.68 2.78 -1.25
CA SER A 87 -3.11 4.17 -1.46
C SER A 87 -4.04 4.27 -2.66
N ALA A 88 -4.97 5.22 -2.58
CA ALA A 88 -5.76 5.66 -3.71
C ALA A 88 -5.85 7.19 -3.64
N ALA A 89 -5.46 7.87 -4.71
CA ALA A 89 -5.47 9.33 -4.76
C ALA A 89 -5.94 9.84 -6.12
N ILE A 90 -6.59 11.00 -6.07
CA ILE A 90 -6.92 11.80 -7.24
C ILE A 90 -6.26 13.15 -7.02
N ASN A 91 -5.35 13.52 -7.92
CA ASN A 91 -4.73 14.84 -7.94
C ASN A 91 -5.25 15.64 -9.12
N VAL A 92 -5.62 16.90 -8.89
CA VAL A 92 -6.05 17.83 -9.93
C VAL A 92 -5.04 18.96 -10.00
N ASP A 93 -4.45 19.17 -11.17
CA ASP A 93 -3.51 20.25 -11.45
C ASP A 93 -4.18 21.26 -12.39
N GLU A 94 -4.57 22.41 -11.84
CA GLU A 94 -5.21 23.49 -12.59
C GLU A 94 -4.24 24.21 -13.53
N THR A 95 -2.93 24.18 -13.24
CA THR A 95 -1.91 24.84 -14.07
C THR A 95 -1.74 24.08 -15.38
N GLU A 96 -1.74 22.75 -15.28
CA GLU A 96 -1.58 21.84 -16.42
C GLU A 96 -2.92 21.40 -17.04
N ASP A 97 -4.06 21.78 -16.47
CA ASP A 97 -5.41 21.28 -16.81
C ASP A 97 -5.42 19.74 -16.88
N ALA A 98 -4.95 19.12 -15.79
CA ALA A 98 -4.69 17.69 -15.69
C ALA A 98 -5.31 17.04 -14.45
N VAL A 99 -5.70 15.78 -14.59
CA VAL A 99 -6.17 14.92 -13.50
C VAL A 99 -5.35 13.65 -13.50
N THR A 100 -4.75 13.33 -12.36
CA THR A 100 -3.99 12.09 -12.14
C THR A 100 -4.72 11.21 -11.15
N VAL A 101 -4.91 9.94 -11.49
CA VAL A 101 -5.46 8.91 -10.61
C VAL A 101 -4.38 7.88 -10.31
N SER A 102 -4.16 7.59 -9.04
CA SER A 102 -3.24 6.55 -8.60
C SER A 102 -3.93 5.59 -7.63
N ILE A 103 -3.63 4.30 -7.78
CA ILE A 103 -4.03 3.22 -6.89
C ILE A 103 -2.77 2.37 -6.67
N SER A 104 -2.49 2.00 -5.43
CA SER A 104 -1.40 1.09 -5.08
C SER A 104 -1.89 0.14 -4.01
N VAL A 105 -1.43 -1.11 -4.05
CA VAL A 105 -1.61 -2.10 -2.97
C VAL A 105 -0.27 -2.69 -2.51
N GLY A 106 0.83 -2.01 -2.81
CA GLY A 106 2.19 -2.43 -2.48
C GLY A 106 2.75 -3.65 -3.15
N ASP A 107 2.02 -4.23 -4.10
CA ASP A 107 2.60 -5.08 -5.13
C ASP A 107 2.80 -4.22 -6.39
N PRO A 108 3.98 -4.24 -7.03
CA PRO A 108 4.22 -3.56 -8.31
C PRO A 108 3.19 -3.91 -9.41
N ARG A 109 2.51 -5.06 -9.31
CA ARG A 109 1.46 -5.53 -10.23
C ARG A 109 0.05 -5.08 -9.84
N GLY A 110 -0.12 -4.59 -8.61
CA GLY A 110 -1.38 -4.04 -8.10
C GLY A 110 -1.37 -2.51 -8.01
N ALA A 111 -0.28 -1.87 -8.47
CA ALA A 111 -0.19 -0.43 -8.62
C ALA A 111 -0.63 0.00 -10.02
N PHE A 112 -1.52 0.97 -10.09
CA PHE A 112 -2.05 1.53 -11.32
C PHE A 112 -2.08 3.06 -11.20
N CYS A 113 -1.50 3.75 -12.18
CA CYS A 113 -1.52 5.21 -12.25
C CYS A 113 -1.84 5.62 -13.68
N PHE A 114 -2.69 6.62 -13.86
CA PHE A 114 -2.88 7.27 -15.16
C PHE A 114 -3.16 8.76 -14.98
N GLN A 115 -2.84 9.55 -16.00
CA GLN A 115 -3.12 10.97 -16.03
C GLN A 115 -3.89 11.32 -17.31
N VAL A 116 -4.95 12.11 -17.18
CA VAL A 116 -5.63 12.74 -18.31
C VAL A 116 -5.32 14.22 -18.26
N ARG A 117 -4.82 14.78 -19.37
CA ARG A 117 -4.54 16.21 -19.49
C ARG A 117 -5.22 16.78 -20.71
N ARG A 118 -5.75 18.00 -20.61
CA ARG A 118 -6.22 18.75 -21.78
C ARG A 118 -5.08 19.56 -22.39
N VAL A 119 -4.90 19.42 -23.69
CA VAL A 119 -4.04 20.32 -24.46
C VAL A 119 -4.87 21.55 -24.81
N ARG A 120 -4.34 22.74 -24.50
CA ARG A 120 -5.03 24.00 -24.75
C ARG A 120 -5.38 24.16 -26.22
N ASP A 121 -6.50 24.84 -26.48
CA ASP A 121 -7.00 25.06 -27.85
C ASP A 121 -6.05 25.95 -28.68
N ASP A 122 -5.23 26.77 -28.02
CA ASP A 122 -4.23 27.67 -28.61
C ASP A 122 -2.84 27.03 -28.74
N ALA A 123 -2.67 25.77 -28.33
CA ALA A 123 -1.40 25.08 -28.43
C ALA A 123 -1.01 24.86 -29.91
N PRO A 124 0.28 24.94 -30.26
CA PRO A 124 0.72 24.61 -31.61
C PRO A 124 0.58 23.10 -31.88
N GLY A 125 0.16 22.73 -33.08
CA GLY A 125 0.13 21.35 -33.56
C GLY A 125 -1.24 20.67 -33.49
N GLU A 126 -1.27 19.41 -33.94
CA GLU A 126 -2.53 18.66 -34.17
C GLU A 126 -3.25 18.23 -32.88
N LEU A 127 -2.56 18.32 -31.74
CA LEU A 127 -3.11 17.99 -30.43
C LEU A 127 -3.85 19.15 -29.78
N ALA A 128 -3.88 20.34 -30.37
CA ALA A 128 -4.62 21.49 -29.86
C ALA A 128 -6.09 21.13 -29.58
N GLY A 129 -6.57 21.40 -28.37
CA GLY A 129 -7.93 21.09 -27.93
C GLY A 129 -8.23 19.59 -27.74
N ARG A 130 -7.20 18.73 -27.71
CA ARG A 130 -7.36 17.28 -27.46
C ARG A 130 -7.12 16.93 -26.00
N LEU A 131 -7.69 15.82 -25.57
CA LEU A 131 -7.32 15.15 -24.32
C LEU A 131 -6.20 14.15 -24.60
N VAL A 132 -5.19 14.14 -23.75
CA VAL A 132 -4.07 13.20 -23.79
C VAL A 132 -4.13 12.34 -22.53
N LEU A 133 -4.15 11.03 -22.71
CA LEU A 133 -4.07 10.05 -21.64
C LEU A 133 -2.64 9.52 -21.56
N HIS A 134 -2.00 9.71 -20.41
CA HIS A 134 -0.72 9.10 -20.07
C HIS A 134 -0.97 7.88 -19.18
N VAL A 135 -0.48 6.74 -19.64
CA VAL A 135 -0.39 5.49 -18.87
C VAL A 135 1.08 5.05 -18.81
N PRO A 136 1.59 4.52 -17.69
CA PRO A 136 3.00 4.17 -17.50
C PRO A 136 3.52 3.16 -18.53
N HIS A 137 2.67 2.22 -18.95
CA HIS A 137 3.03 1.12 -19.82
C HIS A 137 1.99 0.98 -20.95
N PRO A 138 2.09 1.81 -22.01
CA PRO A 138 1.12 1.80 -23.12
C PRO A 138 1.22 0.50 -23.92
N GLY A 139 0.10 -0.19 -24.13
CA GLY A 139 0.06 -1.50 -24.81
C GLY A 139 0.43 -2.68 -23.89
N ASP A 140 1.24 -2.41 -22.87
CA ASP A 140 1.48 -3.27 -21.72
C ASP A 140 0.37 -3.06 -20.69
N SER A 141 -0.88 -3.34 -21.08
CA SER A 141 -1.78 -3.93 -20.11
C SER A 141 -1.12 -5.26 -19.76
N THR A 142 -0.14 -5.27 -18.84
CA THR A 142 0.25 -6.50 -18.18
C THR A 142 -1.08 -7.01 -17.66
N PRO A 143 -1.63 -8.10 -18.24
CA PRO A 143 -2.81 -8.67 -17.62
C PRO A 143 -2.37 -8.88 -16.18
N HIS A 144 -3.16 -8.32 -15.26
CA HIS A 144 -3.15 -8.83 -13.90
C HIS A 144 -3.08 -10.35 -14.03
N LYS A 145 -2.23 -11.01 -13.23
CA LYS A 145 -2.14 -12.47 -13.29
C LYS A 145 -3.56 -13.06 -13.25
N PRO A 146 -3.84 -14.15 -14.00
CA PRO A 146 -5.19 -14.58 -14.36
C PRO A 146 -6.21 -14.39 -13.23
N LEU A 147 -7.33 -13.72 -13.53
CA LEU A 147 -8.36 -13.52 -12.52
C LEU A 147 -9.01 -14.86 -12.18
N THR A 148 -8.89 -15.23 -10.91
CA THR A 148 -9.69 -16.31 -10.35
C THR A 148 -10.92 -15.71 -9.69
N ALA A 149 -12.11 -15.96 -10.25
CA ALA A 149 -13.36 -15.48 -9.67
C ALA A 149 -13.59 -16.14 -8.30
N LEU A 150 -13.80 -15.33 -7.26
CA LEU A 150 -14.10 -15.81 -5.91
C LEU A 150 -15.62 -15.80 -5.65
N HIS A 151 -16.27 -14.68 -5.94
CA HIS A 151 -17.72 -14.49 -5.90
C HIS A 151 -18.12 -13.33 -6.82
N ALA A 152 -19.42 -13.06 -6.95
CA ALA A 152 -19.94 -12.04 -7.86
C ALA A 152 -19.23 -10.69 -7.67
N GLY A 153 -18.58 -10.21 -8.72
CA GLY A 153 -17.85 -8.93 -8.74
C GLY A 153 -16.49 -8.93 -8.05
N THR A 154 -15.93 -10.07 -7.64
CA THR A 154 -14.63 -10.13 -6.95
C THR A 154 -13.73 -11.20 -7.54
N CYS A 155 -12.49 -10.80 -7.85
CA CYS A 155 -11.48 -11.65 -8.46
C CYS A 155 -10.17 -11.57 -7.69
N LEU A 156 -9.50 -12.71 -7.55
CA LEU A 156 -8.12 -12.79 -7.10
C LEU A 156 -7.19 -12.53 -8.28
N ILE A 157 -6.21 -11.64 -8.09
CA ILE A 157 -5.13 -11.36 -9.04
C ILE A 157 -3.95 -12.26 -8.69
N GLY A 158 -3.66 -13.30 -9.50
CA GLY A 158 -2.67 -14.32 -9.13
C GLY A 158 -2.36 -15.36 -10.19
#